data_AF-A0A2H0SKT8-F1
#
_entry.id   AF-A0A2H0SKT8-F1
#
_cell.length_a   1.000
_cell.length_b   1.000
_cell.length_c   1.000
_cell.angle_alpha   90.00
_cell.angle_beta   90.00
_cell.angle_gamma   90.00
#
_symmetry.space_group_name_H-M   'P 1'
#
loop_
_entity.id
_entity.type
_entity.pdbx_description
1 polymer ?
#
loop_
_entity_poly.entity_id
_entity_poly.type
_entity_poly.pdbx_seq_one_letter_code
_entity_poly.pdbx_strand_id
1 'polypeptide(L)'
;MLLKRELFFPGIVTVALIMVVVAAPAQAQFGTTRLDTSRENTLDRSRTEIDASRQDAPAIRQQRQTDFQQEVDARRTEQQSNLENRQTQFDTRQTDRQAESQARQADLESRRAELEDRRQELKTEAEAKKEEVRQQQAKKRAEVAAAHAQRVSTRFNAYFSRLNNIMTKIQSRIDKLEGQGVDVTRIQAKFDDALARLEAARSLGEEATNSFSSLPVDDFDTQKDHFESARTTALEAREAFRAALQSMRETVELIGIAIGNAQRTRGNSTGATLNP
;
A
#
# COMPACT_ATOMS: atom_id res chain seq x y z
N MET A 1 18.22 -27.37 5.24
CA MET A 1 16.86 -27.86 5.51
C MET A 1 15.87 -26.72 5.30
N LEU A 2 15.10 -26.85 4.22
CA LEU A 2 13.74 -26.34 3.95
C LEU A 2 13.40 -24.86 4.28
N LEU A 3 13.35 -24.08 3.20
CA LEU A 3 12.58 -22.83 3.03
C LEU A 3 11.08 -23.08 3.21
N LYS A 4 10.36 -22.10 3.79
CA LYS A 4 8.92 -21.87 3.52
C LYS A 4 8.65 -20.36 3.36
N ARG A 5 8.45 -19.96 2.11
CA ARG A 5 7.82 -18.69 1.67
C ARG A 5 6.37 -19.03 1.33
N GLU A 6 5.41 -18.42 2.00
CA GLU A 6 4.00 -18.46 1.63
C GLU A 6 3.69 -17.25 0.76
N LEU A 7 3.39 -17.51 -0.51
CA LEU A 7 2.95 -16.58 -1.54
C LEU A 7 1.44 -16.78 -1.68
N PHE A 8 0.63 -15.76 -1.35
CA PHE A 8 -0.82 -15.83 -1.55
C PHE A 8 -1.23 -14.82 -2.64
N PHE A 9 -1.43 -15.35 -3.85
CA PHE A 9 -2.19 -14.70 -4.94
C PHE A 9 -3.66 -15.09 -4.80
N PRO A 10 -4.59 -14.16 -5.06
CA PRO A 10 -5.58 -14.49 -6.09
C PRO A 10 -6.00 -13.27 -6.92
N GLY A 11 -6.19 -13.47 -8.23
CA GLY A 11 -6.79 -12.45 -9.09
C GLY A 11 -6.68 -12.73 -10.59
N ILE A 12 -6.97 -13.97 -11.00
CA ILE A 12 -7.17 -14.33 -12.41
C ILE A 12 -8.51 -13.72 -12.84
N VAL A 13 -8.49 -12.73 -13.73
CA VAL A 13 -9.68 -12.30 -14.48
C VAL A 13 -9.55 -12.83 -15.90
N THR A 14 -10.33 -13.87 -16.15
CA THR A 14 -10.46 -14.58 -17.41
C THR A 14 -11.63 -14.04 -18.23
N VAL A 15 -11.43 -13.95 -19.55
CA VAL A 15 -12.42 -14.06 -20.64
C VAL A 15 -13.42 -12.92 -20.85
N ALA A 16 -13.34 -12.29 -22.03
CA ALA A 16 -14.42 -12.31 -23.03
C ALA A 16 -13.96 -11.66 -24.35
N LEU A 17 -13.38 -12.49 -25.23
CA LEU A 17 -13.21 -12.19 -26.65
C LEU A 17 -14.56 -12.43 -27.34
N ILE A 18 -15.27 -11.37 -27.70
CA ILE A 18 -16.49 -11.46 -28.52
C ILE A 18 -16.08 -11.28 -29.98
N MET A 19 -15.86 -12.41 -30.66
CA MET A 19 -15.93 -12.50 -32.12
C MET A 19 -17.40 -12.58 -32.52
N VAL A 20 -17.91 -11.54 -33.19
CA VAL A 20 -19.17 -11.60 -33.92
C VAL A 20 -18.85 -11.54 -35.40
N VAL A 21 -18.77 -12.73 -36.00
CA VAL A 21 -18.94 -12.97 -37.43
C VAL A 21 -20.44 -12.93 -37.69
N VAL A 22 -20.91 -11.92 -38.43
CA VAL A 22 -22.26 -11.96 -39.01
C VAL A 22 -22.12 -12.02 -40.52
N ALA A 23 -22.56 -13.17 -41.03
CA ALA A 23 -22.64 -13.53 -42.43
C ALA A 23 -23.60 -12.60 -43.19
N ALA A 24 -23.22 -12.30 -44.44
CA ALA A 24 -24.11 -11.72 -45.42
C ALA A 24 -25.18 -12.73 -45.86
N PRO A 25 -26.47 -12.34 -45.92
CA PRO A 25 -27.42 -12.99 -46.81
C PRO A 25 -27.43 -12.26 -48.16
N ALA A 26 -27.03 -12.98 -49.21
CA ALA A 26 -27.33 -12.66 -50.59
C ALA A 26 -28.86 -12.58 -50.78
N GLN A 27 -29.38 -11.39 -51.06
CA GLN A 27 -30.76 -11.21 -51.51
C GLN A 27 -30.79 -11.25 -53.04
N ALA A 28 -31.09 -12.44 -53.57
CA ALA A 28 -31.60 -12.60 -54.92
C ALA A 28 -33.06 -12.12 -54.95
N GLN A 29 -33.33 -11.02 -55.65
CA GLN A 29 -34.70 -10.64 -55.99
C GLN A 29 -35.13 -11.40 -57.25
N PHE A 30 -35.81 -12.53 -57.03
CA PHE A 30 -36.70 -13.13 -58.01
C PHE A 30 -37.98 -12.28 -58.08
N GLY A 31 -38.13 -11.52 -59.17
CA GLY A 31 -39.33 -10.78 -59.52
C GLY A 31 -40.23 -11.64 -60.41
N THR A 32 -41.41 -11.95 -59.89
CA THR A 32 -42.44 -12.83 -60.41
C THR A 32 -43.17 -12.29 -61.64
N THR A 33 -43.45 -13.22 -62.54
CA THR A 33 -44.57 -13.32 -63.48
C THR A 33 -45.77 -12.41 -63.17
N ARG A 34 -46.20 -11.61 -64.16
CA ARG A 34 -47.60 -11.20 -64.33
C ARG A 34 -48.04 -11.57 -65.74
N LEU A 35 -48.90 -12.58 -65.83
CA LEU A 35 -49.83 -12.76 -66.93
C LEU A 35 -50.70 -11.52 -67.00
N ASP A 36 -50.74 -10.86 -68.16
CA ASP A 36 -51.95 -10.16 -68.55
C ASP A 36 -52.28 -10.47 -70.01
N THR A 37 -53.44 -11.09 -70.14
CA THR A 37 -54.14 -11.46 -71.34
C THR A 37 -54.71 -10.22 -72.00
N SER A 38 -54.32 -9.94 -73.24
CA SER A 38 -55.20 -9.20 -74.14
C SER A 38 -55.02 -9.70 -75.57
N ARG A 39 -56.06 -10.41 -76.00
CA ARG A 39 -56.22 -11.14 -77.24
C ARG A 39 -57.35 -10.42 -77.98
N GLU A 40 -57.06 -9.76 -79.10
CA GLU A 40 -57.97 -9.65 -80.24
C GLU A 40 -57.36 -8.89 -81.42
N ASN A 41 -57.60 -9.41 -82.63
CA ASN A 41 -57.49 -8.79 -83.95
C ASN A 41 -56.08 -8.34 -84.39
N THR A 42 -55.40 -9.05 -85.29
CA THR A 42 -55.73 -8.98 -86.72
C THR A 42 -54.98 -10.07 -87.50
N LEU A 43 -55.68 -11.14 -87.88
CA LEU A 43 -55.26 -12.09 -88.92
C LEU A 43 -55.67 -11.51 -90.28
N ASP A 44 -54.77 -10.78 -90.97
CA ASP A 44 -54.84 -10.63 -92.44
C ASP A 44 -53.65 -9.86 -93.09
N ARG A 45 -52.40 -10.09 -92.65
CA ARG A 45 -51.19 -9.51 -93.30
C ARG A 45 -49.98 -10.45 -93.42
N SER A 46 -50.14 -11.75 -93.22
CA SER A 46 -49.04 -12.71 -93.00
C SER A 46 -48.80 -13.70 -94.15
N ARG A 47 -48.92 -13.25 -95.42
CA ARG A 47 -48.51 -14.08 -96.58
C ARG A 47 -47.63 -13.40 -97.63
N THR A 48 -47.44 -12.08 -97.58
CA THR A 48 -46.58 -11.35 -98.54
C THR A 48 -45.23 -10.87 -97.97
N GLU A 49 -45.00 -10.97 -96.65
CA GLU A 49 -43.70 -10.64 -96.02
C GLU A 49 -42.77 -11.85 -95.82
N ILE A 50 -43.30 -13.07 -95.94
CA ILE A 50 -42.56 -14.33 -95.70
C ILE A 50 -41.63 -14.68 -96.88
N ASP A 51 -41.98 -14.28 -98.11
CA ASP A 51 -41.14 -14.56 -99.30
C ASP A 51 -40.09 -13.45 -99.58
N ALA A 52 -40.31 -12.21 -99.15
CA ALA A 52 -39.27 -11.17 -99.17
C ALA A 52 -38.16 -11.44 -98.14
N SER A 53 -38.48 -12.08 -97.00
CA SER A 53 -37.52 -12.43 -95.95
C SER A 53 -36.60 -13.62 -96.27
N ARG A 54 -36.82 -14.33 -97.39
CA ARG A 54 -36.02 -15.51 -97.80
C ARG A 54 -34.81 -15.17 -98.68
N GLN A 55 -34.81 -14.04 -99.40
CA GLN A 55 -33.67 -13.62 -100.23
C GLN A 55 -32.59 -12.87 -99.43
N ASP A 56 -32.95 -12.17 -98.34
CA ASP A 56 -31.99 -11.41 -97.51
C ASP A 56 -31.42 -12.23 -96.33
N ALA A 57 -31.98 -13.41 -96.06
CA ALA A 57 -31.58 -14.30 -94.97
C ALA A 57 -30.07 -14.67 -94.92
N PRO A 58 -29.37 -14.98 -96.03
CA PRO A 58 -27.94 -15.31 -95.97
C PRO A 58 -27.05 -14.08 -95.72
N ALA A 59 -27.42 -12.90 -96.23
CA ALA A 59 -26.71 -11.64 -96.00
C ALA A 59 -26.86 -11.19 -94.53
N ILE A 60 -28.08 -11.28 -93.98
CA ILE A 60 -28.36 -11.02 -92.56
C ILE A 60 -27.58 -12.02 -91.67
N ARG A 61 -27.38 -13.26 -92.12
CA ARG A 61 -26.64 -14.28 -91.36
C ARG A 61 -25.12 -14.02 -91.35
N GLN A 62 -24.54 -13.59 -92.45
CA GLN A 62 -23.12 -13.21 -92.51
C GLN A 62 -22.85 -11.95 -91.68
N GLN A 63 -23.71 -10.94 -91.77
CA GLN A 63 -23.57 -9.73 -90.97
C GLN A 63 -23.69 -10.04 -89.46
N ARG A 64 -24.64 -10.89 -89.07
CA ARG A 64 -24.72 -11.37 -87.69
C ARG A 64 -23.48 -12.16 -87.24
N GLN A 65 -22.82 -12.90 -88.13
CA GLN A 65 -21.58 -13.61 -87.80
C GLN A 65 -20.41 -12.63 -87.63
N THR A 66 -20.29 -11.62 -88.48
CA THR A 66 -19.24 -10.59 -88.33
C THR A 66 -19.47 -9.74 -87.10
N ASP A 67 -20.71 -9.34 -86.83
CA ASP A 67 -21.07 -8.56 -85.64
C ASP A 67 -20.85 -9.37 -84.36
N PHE A 68 -21.23 -10.65 -84.37
CA PHE A 68 -20.97 -11.56 -83.25
C PHE A 68 -19.47 -11.78 -83.03
N GLN A 69 -18.68 -11.93 -84.10
CA GLN A 69 -17.23 -12.10 -83.98
C GLN A 69 -16.58 -10.81 -83.41
N GLN A 70 -16.99 -9.65 -83.89
CA GLN A 70 -16.55 -8.35 -83.36
C GLN A 70 -16.97 -8.16 -81.90
N GLU A 71 -18.18 -8.57 -81.52
CA GLU A 71 -18.67 -8.52 -80.14
C GLU A 71 -17.86 -9.46 -79.23
N VAL A 72 -17.56 -10.68 -79.69
CA VAL A 72 -16.76 -11.66 -78.93
C VAL A 72 -15.33 -11.16 -78.76
N ASP A 73 -14.71 -10.59 -79.79
CA ASP A 73 -13.35 -10.07 -79.71
C ASP A 73 -13.29 -8.80 -78.83
N ALA A 74 -14.29 -7.91 -78.93
CA ALA A 74 -14.44 -6.77 -78.03
C ALA A 74 -14.67 -7.21 -76.57
N ARG A 75 -15.47 -8.24 -76.34
CA ARG A 75 -15.69 -8.80 -75.01
C ARG A 75 -14.44 -9.48 -74.45
N ARG A 76 -13.62 -10.09 -75.30
CA ARG A 76 -12.34 -10.71 -74.92
C ARG A 76 -11.30 -9.66 -74.54
N THR A 77 -11.19 -8.58 -75.32
CA THR A 77 -10.29 -7.45 -74.99
C THR A 77 -10.73 -6.73 -73.72
N GLU A 78 -12.05 -6.54 -73.53
CA GLU A 78 -12.62 -5.98 -72.30
C GLU A 78 -12.35 -6.89 -71.09
N GLN A 79 -12.58 -8.20 -71.21
CA GLN A 79 -12.28 -9.15 -70.14
C GLN A 79 -10.79 -9.18 -69.81
N GLN A 80 -9.91 -9.15 -70.81
CA GLN A 80 -8.46 -9.11 -70.60
C GLN A 80 -8.03 -7.83 -69.89
N SER A 81 -8.51 -6.66 -70.34
CA SER A 81 -8.25 -5.38 -69.65
C SER A 81 -8.78 -5.38 -68.21
N ASN A 82 -9.97 -5.95 -67.99
CA ASN A 82 -10.54 -6.10 -66.64
C ASN A 82 -9.71 -7.03 -65.75
N LEU A 83 -9.14 -8.10 -66.29
CA LEU A 83 -8.25 -9.01 -65.55
C LEU A 83 -6.92 -8.33 -65.21
N GLU A 84 -6.31 -7.62 -66.16
CA GLU A 84 -5.10 -6.84 -65.94
C GLU A 84 -5.33 -5.76 -64.88
N ASN A 85 -6.44 -5.02 -64.96
CA ASN A 85 -6.83 -4.03 -63.94
C ASN A 85 -7.09 -4.66 -62.56
N ARG A 86 -7.66 -5.87 -62.51
CA ARG A 86 -7.84 -6.60 -61.24
C ARG A 86 -6.52 -7.06 -60.66
N GLN A 87 -5.61 -7.52 -61.51
CA GLN A 87 -4.30 -7.98 -61.09
C GLN A 87 -3.45 -6.82 -60.57
N THR A 88 -3.43 -5.69 -61.27
CA THR A 88 -2.76 -4.48 -60.78
C THR A 88 -3.35 -3.99 -59.46
N GLN A 89 -4.69 -3.96 -59.32
CA GLN A 89 -5.32 -3.63 -58.04
C GLN A 89 -4.99 -4.61 -56.92
N PHE A 90 -4.86 -5.90 -57.22
CA PHE A 90 -4.47 -6.90 -56.23
C PHE A 90 -3.03 -6.71 -55.78
N ASP A 91 -2.11 -6.52 -56.73
CA ASP A 91 -0.69 -6.31 -56.46
C ASP A 91 -0.48 -5.03 -55.65
N THR A 92 -1.11 -3.92 -56.04
CA THR A 92 -1.09 -2.66 -55.28
C THR A 92 -1.63 -2.85 -53.86
N ARG A 93 -2.77 -3.55 -53.69
CA ARG A 93 -3.31 -3.83 -52.36
C ARG A 93 -2.39 -4.73 -51.54
N GLN A 94 -1.67 -5.66 -52.16
CA GLN A 94 -0.75 -6.53 -51.48
C GLN A 94 0.48 -5.75 -51.00
N THR A 95 1.05 -4.89 -51.84
CA THR A 95 2.18 -4.02 -51.46
C THR A 95 1.78 -3.04 -50.36
N ASP A 96 0.60 -2.42 -50.45
CA ASP A 96 0.11 -1.49 -49.44
C ASP A 96 -0.10 -2.19 -48.10
N ARG A 97 -0.70 -3.39 -48.10
CA ARG A 97 -0.87 -4.19 -46.88
C ARG A 97 0.46 -4.59 -46.26
N GLN A 98 1.46 -4.94 -47.07
CA GLN A 98 2.79 -5.27 -46.57
C GLN A 98 3.48 -4.05 -45.94
N ALA A 99 3.41 -2.89 -46.61
CA ALA A 99 3.96 -1.64 -46.08
C ALA A 99 3.26 -1.22 -44.79
N GLU A 100 1.92 -1.28 -44.73
CA GLU A 100 1.17 -1.00 -43.51
C GLU A 100 1.50 -1.98 -42.38
N SER A 101 1.65 -3.26 -42.68
CA SER A 101 2.01 -4.26 -41.68
C SER A 101 3.40 -4.01 -41.10
N GLN A 102 4.38 -3.66 -41.93
CA GLN A 102 5.73 -3.31 -41.48
C GLN A 102 5.73 -2.03 -40.64
N ALA A 103 5.01 -1.00 -41.07
CA ALA A 103 4.88 0.24 -40.32
C ALA A 103 4.21 0.03 -38.95
N ARG A 104 3.14 -0.78 -38.89
CA ARG A 104 2.49 -1.15 -37.63
C ARG A 104 3.42 -1.97 -36.73
N GLN A 105 4.20 -2.88 -37.29
CA GLN A 105 5.14 -3.67 -36.51
C GLN A 105 6.23 -2.78 -35.89
N ALA A 106 6.79 -1.84 -36.67
CA ALA A 106 7.77 -0.89 -36.17
C ALA A 106 7.19 0.04 -35.06
N ASP A 107 5.96 0.55 -35.23
CA ASP A 107 5.28 1.36 -34.19
C ASP A 107 5.05 0.54 -32.91
N LEU A 108 4.62 -0.72 -33.04
CA LEU A 108 4.43 -1.60 -31.88
C LEU A 108 5.74 -1.93 -31.17
N GLU A 109 6.82 -2.16 -31.92
CA GLU A 109 8.16 -2.40 -31.35
C GLU A 109 8.67 -1.15 -30.62
N SER A 110 8.53 0.04 -31.21
CA SER A 110 8.88 1.32 -30.57
C SER A 110 8.07 1.56 -29.29
N ARG A 111 6.75 1.35 -29.32
CA ARG A 111 5.89 1.49 -28.13
C ARG A 111 6.21 0.48 -27.05
N ARG A 112 6.60 -0.75 -27.44
CA ARG A 112 7.02 -1.78 -26.47
C ARG A 112 8.31 -1.37 -25.77
N ALA A 113 9.30 -0.86 -26.51
CA ALA A 113 10.55 -0.36 -25.94
C ALA A 113 10.29 0.80 -24.96
N GLU A 114 9.51 1.80 -25.36
CA GLU A 114 9.17 2.94 -24.49
C GLU A 114 8.42 2.50 -23.21
N LEU A 115 7.50 1.55 -23.33
CA LEU A 115 6.79 1.01 -22.16
C LEU A 115 7.71 0.21 -21.24
N GLU A 116 8.70 -0.49 -21.78
CA GLU A 116 9.68 -1.23 -20.99
C GLU A 116 10.60 -0.28 -20.23
N ASP A 117 11.12 0.75 -20.91
CA ASP A 117 11.93 1.81 -20.29
C ASP A 117 11.14 2.51 -19.17
N ARG A 118 9.90 2.91 -19.45
CA ARG A 118 9.03 3.54 -18.44
C ARG A 118 8.73 2.61 -17.27
N ARG A 119 8.57 1.30 -17.49
CA ARG A 119 8.37 0.33 -16.40
C ARG A 119 9.63 0.20 -15.54
N GLN A 120 10.81 0.20 -16.15
CA GLN A 120 12.07 0.15 -15.42
C GLN A 120 12.26 1.41 -14.58
N GLU A 121 12.03 2.59 -15.14
CA GLU A 121 12.09 3.88 -14.43
C GLU A 121 11.11 3.93 -13.25
N LEU A 122 9.85 3.53 -13.46
CA LEU A 122 8.86 3.50 -12.37
C LEU A 122 9.24 2.51 -11.27
N LYS A 123 9.88 1.39 -11.62
CA LYS A 123 10.35 0.41 -10.64
C LYS A 123 11.50 0.98 -9.82
N THR A 124 12.49 1.61 -10.45
CA THR A 124 13.62 2.21 -9.73
C THR A 124 13.18 3.38 -8.86
N GLU A 125 12.28 4.24 -9.35
CA GLU A 125 11.71 5.34 -8.56
C GLU A 125 10.90 4.81 -7.37
N ALA A 126 10.08 3.77 -7.57
CA ALA A 126 9.30 3.17 -6.49
C ALA A 126 10.19 2.53 -5.41
N GLU A 127 11.28 1.85 -5.81
CA GLU A 127 12.26 1.30 -4.88
C GLU A 127 12.99 2.39 -4.11
N ALA A 128 13.43 3.47 -4.79
CA ALA A 128 14.08 4.61 -4.16
C ALA A 128 13.16 5.32 -3.16
N LYS A 129 11.90 5.58 -3.54
CA LYS A 129 10.90 6.22 -2.66
C LYS A 129 10.55 5.36 -1.47
N LYS A 130 10.46 4.04 -1.67
CA LYS A 130 10.23 3.09 -0.57
C LYS A 130 11.37 3.14 0.45
N GLU A 131 12.60 3.17 -0.02
CA GLU A 131 13.78 3.27 0.85
C GLU A 131 13.85 4.62 1.57
N GLU A 132 13.56 5.72 0.88
CA GLU A 132 13.48 7.05 1.50
C GLU A 132 12.43 7.09 2.62
N VAL A 133 11.21 6.59 2.35
CA VAL A 133 10.15 6.52 3.35
C VAL A 133 10.58 5.65 4.53
N ARG A 134 11.24 4.52 4.28
CA ARG A 134 11.77 3.65 5.35
C ARG A 134 12.77 4.39 6.23
N GLN A 135 13.72 5.11 5.63
CA GLN A 135 14.72 5.89 6.37
C GLN A 135 14.09 7.05 7.16
N GLN A 136 13.12 7.75 6.58
CA GLN A 136 12.40 8.81 7.28
C GLN A 136 11.59 8.27 8.47
N GLN A 137 10.95 7.12 8.32
CA GLN A 137 10.23 6.46 9.42
C GLN A 137 11.19 6.00 10.52
N ALA A 138 12.33 5.40 10.16
CA ALA A 138 13.38 5.01 11.10
C ALA A 138 13.87 6.22 11.92
N LYS A 139 14.22 7.33 11.25
CA LYS A 139 14.65 8.57 11.92
C LYS A 139 13.61 9.09 12.90
N LYS A 140 12.35 9.23 12.46
CA LYS A 140 11.26 9.71 13.33
C LYS A 140 11.06 8.81 14.55
N ARG A 141 11.16 7.49 14.37
CA ARG A 141 11.05 6.52 15.49
C ARG A 141 12.20 6.69 16.48
N ALA A 142 13.43 6.82 16.00
CA ALA A 142 14.60 7.06 16.85
C ALA A 142 14.47 8.38 17.64
N GLU A 143 14.03 9.46 16.99
CA GLU A 143 13.79 10.76 17.63
C GLU A 143 12.73 10.67 18.72
N VAL A 144 11.60 10.01 18.45
CA VAL A 144 10.51 9.83 19.43
C VAL A 144 10.99 8.99 20.61
N ALA A 145 11.73 7.91 20.36
CA ALA A 145 12.30 7.05 21.40
C ALA A 145 13.26 7.84 22.31
N ALA A 146 14.21 8.57 21.72
CA ALA A 146 15.16 9.41 22.45
C ALA A 146 14.45 10.50 23.27
N ALA A 147 13.47 11.20 22.69
CA ALA A 147 12.69 12.21 23.40
C ALA A 147 11.88 11.60 24.55
N HIS A 148 11.36 10.37 24.39
CA HIS A 148 10.66 9.66 25.46
C HIS A 148 11.62 9.27 26.58
N ALA A 149 12.77 8.67 26.26
CA ALA A 149 13.81 8.31 27.23
C ALA A 149 14.26 9.53 28.05
N GLN A 150 14.47 10.68 27.40
CA GLN A 150 14.87 11.93 28.05
C GLN A 150 13.80 12.43 29.03
N ARG A 151 12.51 12.36 28.65
CA ARG A 151 11.39 12.75 29.54
C ARG A 151 11.30 11.85 30.76
N VAL A 152 11.46 10.54 30.57
CA VAL A 152 11.45 9.55 31.64
C VAL A 152 12.62 9.79 32.60
N SER A 153 13.83 9.92 32.06
CA SER A 153 15.05 10.20 32.83
C SER A 153 14.92 11.48 33.66
N THR A 154 14.46 12.57 33.03
CA THR A 154 14.27 13.86 33.72
C THR A 154 13.27 13.74 34.88
N ARG A 155 12.17 13.00 34.70
CA ARG A 155 11.16 12.80 35.75
C ARG A 155 11.69 11.97 36.92
N PHE A 156 12.35 10.84 36.65
CA PHE A 156 12.89 10.00 37.72
C PHE A 156 14.03 10.69 38.47
N ASN A 157 14.91 11.40 37.78
CA ASN A 157 15.96 12.21 38.43
C ASN A 157 15.36 13.31 39.31
N ALA A 158 14.29 13.96 38.87
CA ALA A 158 13.59 14.95 39.69
C ALA A 158 12.95 14.32 40.95
N TYR A 159 12.32 13.14 40.82
CA TYR A 159 11.76 12.42 41.97
C TYR A 159 12.84 11.97 42.93
N PHE A 160 13.92 11.38 42.44
CA PHE A 160 15.07 10.96 43.24
C PHE A 160 15.67 12.14 44.00
N SER A 161 15.99 13.24 43.31
CA SER A 161 16.55 14.45 43.94
C SER A 161 15.65 15.00 45.04
N ARG A 162 14.33 15.09 44.78
CA ARG A 162 13.36 15.58 45.78
C ARG A 162 13.31 14.67 47.02
N LEU A 163 13.23 13.36 46.82
CA LEU A 163 13.14 12.40 47.92
C LEU A 163 14.46 12.30 48.69
N ASN A 164 15.61 12.36 48.01
CA ASN A 164 16.92 12.42 48.63
C ASN A 164 17.07 13.65 49.54
N ASN A 165 16.60 14.82 49.09
CA ASN A 165 16.58 16.03 49.92
C ASN A 165 15.69 15.88 51.18
N ILE A 166 14.60 15.10 51.10
CA ILE A 166 13.77 14.77 52.25
C ILE A 166 14.53 13.83 53.19
N MET A 167 15.21 12.81 52.66
CA MET A 167 16.04 11.88 53.43
C MET A 167 17.13 12.61 54.21
N THR A 168 17.86 13.55 53.61
CA THR A 168 18.86 14.36 54.31
C THR A 168 18.26 15.13 55.50
N LYS A 169 17.04 15.66 55.35
CA LYS A 169 16.34 16.35 56.45
C LYS A 169 15.88 15.40 57.54
N ILE A 170 15.46 14.18 57.19
CA ILE A 170 15.08 13.15 58.15
C ILE A 170 16.31 12.71 58.94
N GLN A 171 17.44 12.39 58.28
CA GLN A 171 18.69 12.03 58.94
C GLN A 171 19.13 13.12 59.93
N SER A 172 19.14 14.39 59.52
CA SER A 172 19.49 15.50 60.42
C SER A 172 18.58 15.58 61.66
N ARG A 173 17.31 15.14 61.58
CA ARG A 173 16.43 15.07 62.75
C ARG A 173 16.74 13.86 63.63
N ILE A 174 17.13 12.73 63.03
CA ILE A 174 17.59 11.54 63.76
C ILE A 174 18.85 11.89 64.55
N ASP A 175 19.85 12.50 63.93
CA ASP A 175 21.11 12.91 64.57
C ASP A 175 20.85 13.86 65.77
N LYS A 176 19.88 14.78 65.62
CA LYS A 176 19.47 15.67 66.70
C LYS A 176 18.80 14.95 67.87
N LEU A 177 18.00 13.91 67.60
CA LEU A 177 17.36 13.11 68.64
C LEU A 177 18.39 12.25 69.38
N GLU A 178 19.30 11.62 68.64
CA GLU A 178 20.41 10.86 69.20
C GLU A 178 21.30 11.74 70.09
N GLY A 179 21.65 12.94 69.64
CA GLY A 179 22.38 13.93 70.44
C GLY A 179 21.64 14.43 71.69
N GLN A 180 20.32 14.22 71.76
CA GLN A 180 19.50 14.47 72.95
C GLN A 180 19.36 13.25 73.87
N GLY A 181 20.06 12.14 73.57
CA GLY A 181 20.01 10.89 74.33
C GLY A 181 18.72 10.09 74.09
N VAL A 182 17.97 10.36 73.02
CA VAL A 182 16.79 9.58 72.64
C VAL A 182 17.26 8.32 71.90
N ASP A 183 16.72 7.15 72.27
CA ASP A 183 16.97 5.92 71.50
C ASP A 183 16.32 6.02 70.12
N VAL A 184 17.16 6.06 69.08
CA VAL A 184 16.75 6.18 67.69
C VAL A 184 16.82 4.86 66.93
N THR A 185 17.13 3.73 67.57
CA THR A 185 17.38 2.43 66.90
C THR A 185 16.29 2.05 65.91
N ARG A 186 15.01 2.15 66.33
CA ARG A 186 13.86 1.83 65.47
C ARG A 186 13.65 2.85 64.35
N ILE A 187 13.97 4.13 64.59
CA ILE A 187 13.86 5.19 63.60
C ILE A 187 14.93 4.99 62.52
N GLN A 188 16.17 4.70 62.93
CA GLN A 188 17.30 4.48 62.03
C GLN A 188 17.04 3.26 61.14
N ALA A 189 16.61 2.13 61.71
CA ALA A 189 16.27 0.94 60.91
C ALA A 189 15.20 1.22 59.85
N LYS A 190 14.21 2.06 60.17
CA LYS A 190 13.16 2.45 59.22
C LYS A 190 13.65 3.44 58.18
N PHE A 191 14.52 4.37 58.57
CA PHE A 191 15.22 5.26 57.65
C PHE A 191 16.06 4.47 56.63
N ASP A 192 16.80 3.46 57.08
CA ASP A 192 17.63 2.62 56.22
C ASP A 192 16.78 1.83 55.21
N ASP A 193 15.61 1.29 55.61
CA ASP A 193 14.65 0.67 54.69
C ASP A 193 14.13 1.68 53.63
N ALA A 194 13.83 2.92 54.05
CA ALA A 194 13.42 3.98 53.12
C ALA A 194 14.54 4.34 52.12
N LEU A 195 15.79 4.38 52.57
CA LEU A 195 16.97 4.62 51.74
C LEU A 195 17.15 3.52 50.70
N ALA A 196 17.11 2.25 51.13
CA ALA A 196 17.24 1.10 50.25
C ALA A 196 16.15 1.08 49.16
N ARG A 197 14.90 1.41 49.53
CA ARG A 197 13.79 1.52 48.57
C ARG A 197 13.98 2.66 47.57
N LEU A 198 14.54 3.79 47.99
CA LEU A 198 14.81 4.92 47.10
C LEU A 198 15.88 4.55 46.06
N GLU A 199 16.95 3.87 46.47
CA GLU A 199 18.00 3.42 45.55
C GLU A 199 17.49 2.34 44.58
N ALA A 200 16.67 1.40 45.06
CA ALA A 200 16.01 0.43 44.18
C ALA A 200 15.11 1.13 43.13
N ALA A 201 14.34 2.14 43.57
CA ALA A 201 13.50 2.94 42.66
C ALA A 201 14.32 3.72 41.62
N ARG A 202 15.48 4.25 42.02
CA ARG A 202 16.42 4.90 41.11
C ARG A 202 16.94 3.93 40.06
N SER A 203 17.40 2.75 40.48
CA SER A 203 17.92 1.72 39.59
C SER A 203 16.88 1.30 38.53
N LEU A 204 15.63 1.04 38.94
CA LEU A 204 14.53 0.76 38.01
C LEU A 204 14.25 1.94 37.06
N GLY A 205 14.36 3.17 37.55
CA GLY A 205 14.21 4.37 36.73
C GLY A 205 15.27 4.48 35.64
N GLU A 206 16.53 4.19 35.98
CA GLU A 206 17.66 4.15 35.04
C GLU A 206 17.51 3.02 34.03
N GLU A 207 17.08 1.83 34.46
CA GLU A 207 16.79 0.69 33.59
C GLU A 207 15.67 1.00 32.58
N ALA A 208 14.59 1.63 33.04
CA ALA A 208 13.51 2.07 32.16
C ALA A 208 14.00 3.10 31.13
N THR A 209 14.82 4.07 31.55
CA THR A 209 15.44 5.04 30.64
C THR A 209 16.32 4.36 29.59
N ASN A 210 17.16 3.41 30.01
CA ASN A 210 18.04 2.67 29.10
C ASN A 210 17.23 1.82 28.10
N SER A 211 16.14 1.21 28.55
CA SER A 211 15.24 0.42 27.70
C SER A 211 14.57 1.29 26.63
N PHE A 212 14.17 2.53 26.94
CA PHE A 212 13.66 3.46 25.93
C PHE A 212 14.75 3.96 24.97
N SER A 213 15.98 4.17 25.44
CA SER A 213 17.11 4.64 24.62
C SER A 213 17.65 3.58 23.65
N SER A 214 17.43 2.30 23.94
CA SER A 214 17.95 1.16 23.18
C SER A 214 16.92 0.50 22.25
N LEU A 215 15.80 1.17 21.98
CA LEU A 215 14.75 0.62 21.12
C LEU A 215 15.27 0.36 19.69
N PRO A 216 15.02 -0.84 19.12
CA PRO A 216 15.40 -1.13 17.74
C PRO A 216 14.59 -0.25 16.79
N VAL A 217 15.26 0.35 15.82
CA VAL A 217 14.65 1.31 14.89
C VAL A 217 14.17 0.64 13.59
N ASP A 218 14.81 -0.48 13.24
CA ASP A 218 14.66 -1.12 11.92
C ASP A 218 13.56 -2.18 11.85
N ASP A 219 13.07 -2.63 13.01
CA ASP A 219 12.04 -3.67 13.13
C ASP A 219 10.91 -3.19 14.05
N PHE A 220 9.73 -3.01 13.46
CA PHE A 220 8.56 -2.46 14.16
C PHE A 220 7.98 -3.43 15.18
N ASP A 221 7.93 -4.72 14.87
CA ASP A 221 7.29 -5.71 15.75
C ASP A 221 8.15 -5.88 17.00
N THR A 222 9.46 -6.04 16.82
CA THR A 222 10.42 -6.08 17.94
C THR A 222 10.43 -4.76 18.72
N GLN A 223 10.33 -3.60 18.04
CA GLN A 223 10.26 -2.29 18.71
C GLN A 223 9.07 -2.18 19.67
N LYS A 224 7.90 -2.71 19.27
CA LYS A 224 6.69 -2.65 20.09
C LYS A 224 6.87 -3.40 21.40
N ASP A 225 7.41 -4.62 21.34
CA ASP A 225 7.62 -5.45 22.53
C ASP A 225 8.64 -4.80 23.49
N HIS A 226 9.73 -4.24 22.96
CA HIS A 226 10.68 -3.50 23.79
C HIS A 226 10.06 -2.24 24.42
N PHE A 227 9.20 -1.52 23.69
CA PHE A 227 8.51 -0.36 24.23
C PHE A 227 7.55 -0.74 25.37
N GLU A 228 6.82 -1.85 25.22
CA GLU A 228 5.95 -2.37 26.27
C GLU A 228 6.75 -2.80 27.51
N SER A 229 7.88 -3.49 27.32
CA SER A 229 8.79 -3.84 28.41
C SER A 229 9.32 -2.59 29.13
N ALA A 230 9.83 -1.60 28.39
CA ALA A 230 10.33 -0.35 28.95
C ALA A 230 9.24 0.41 29.74
N ARG A 231 7.99 0.37 29.27
CA ARG A 231 6.84 0.95 29.95
C ARG A 231 6.53 0.22 31.26
N THR A 232 6.59 -1.11 31.28
CA THR A 232 6.40 -1.91 32.48
C THR A 232 7.45 -1.55 33.53
N THR A 233 8.74 -1.53 33.17
CA THR A 233 9.83 -1.14 34.07
C THR A 233 9.64 0.29 34.60
N ALA A 234 9.17 1.24 33.77
CA ALA A 234 8.87 2.60 34.22
C ALA A 234 7.71 2.66 35.23
N LEU A 235 6.70 1.78 35.11
CA LEU A 235 5.62 1.68 36.09
C LEU A 235 6.13 1.09 37.41
N GLU A 236 6.97 0.07 37.35
CA GLU A 236 7.62 -0.53 38.52
C GLU A 236 8.48 0.50 39.26
N ALA A 237 9.31 1.27 38.54
CA ALA A 237 10.07 2.38 39.10
C ALA A 237 9.15 3.39 39.83
N ARG A 238 8.01 3.73 39.22
CA ARG A 238 7.02 4.65 39.82
C ARG A 238 6.45 4.11 41.14
N GLU A 239 6.08 2.83 41.18
CA GLU A 239 5.55 2.22 42.39
C GLU A 239 6.66 2.06 43.46
N ALA A 240 7.90 1.79 43.07
CA ALA A 240 9.05 1.78 43.96
C ALA A 240 9.30 3.16 44.61
N PHE A 241 9.21 4.26 43.84
CA PHE A 241 9.29 5.62 44.39
C PHE A 241 8.17 5.92 45.40
N ARG A 242 6.96 5.41 45.16
CA ARG A 242 5.84 5.55 46.11
C ARG A 242 6.08 4.75 47.39
N ALA A 243 6.59 3.53 47.26
CA ALA A 243 6.95 2.71 48.41
C ALA A 243 8.07 3.36 49.25
N ALA A 244 9.07 3.96 48.62
CA ALA A 244 10.10 4.75 49.30
C ALA A 244 9.49 5.93 50.06
N LEU A 245 8.62 6.73 49.42
CA LEU A 245 7.92 7.84 50.06
C LEU A 245 7.06 7.39 51.25
N GLN A 246 6.38 6.25 51.13
CA GLN A 246 5.59 5.69 52.22
C GLN A 246 6.47 5.32 53.41
N SER A 247 7.61 4.65 53.18
CA SER A 247 8.55 4.31 54.26
C SER A 247 9.12 5.58 54.92
N MET A 248 9.41 6.63 54.15
CA MET A 248 9.82 7.94 54.70
C MET A 248 8.76 8.56 55.63
N ARG A 249 7.47 8.43 55.30
CA ARG A 249 6.38 8.94 56.15
C ARG A 249 6.34 8.20 57.47
N GLU A 250 6.49 6.87 57.44
CA GLU A 250 6.55 6.04 58.64
C GLU A 250 7.76 6.41 59.52
N THR A 251 8.92 6.71 58.92
CA THR A 251 10.08 7.23 59.68
C THR A 251 9.76 8.58 60.36
N VAL A 252 9.09 9.49 59.67
CA VAL A 252 8.69 10.80 60.23
C VAL A 252 7.68 10.64 61.37
N GLU A 253 6.75 9.69 61.27
CA GLU A 253 5.80 9.36 62.32
C GLU A 253 6.53 8.85 63.58
N LEU A 254 7.48 7.93 63.42
CA LEU A 254 8.31 7.44 64.53
C LEU A 254 9.12 8.57 65.20
N ILE A 255 9.67 9.50 64.42
CA ILE A 255 10.33 10.71 64.94
C ILE A 255 9.34 11.54 65.78
N GLY A 256 8.11 11.73 65.30
CA GLY A 256 7.07 12.46 66.03
C GLY A 256 6.74 11.83 67.38
N ILE A 257 6.59 10.50 67.41
CA ILE A 257 6.35 9.73 68.64
C ILE A 257 7.52 9.88 69.61
N ALA A 258 8.76 9.76 69.12
CA ALA A 258 9.96 9.89 69.95
C ALA A 258 10.09 11.30 70.57
N ILE A 259 9.83 12.36 69.80
CA ILE A 259 9.80 13.75 70.30
C ILE A 259 8.73 13.89 71.39
N GLY A 260 7.51 13.39 71.16
CA GLY A 260 6.43 13.46 72.13
C GLY A 260 6.72 12.69 73.43
N ASN A 261 7.45 11.58 73.35
CA ASN A 261 7.91 10.84 74.54
C ASN A 261 8.98 11.62 75.31
N ALA A 262 9.98 12.16 74.61
CA ALA A 262 11.07 12.94 75.21
C ALA A 262 10.58 14.23 75.89
N GLN A 263 9.55 14.87 75.35
CA GLN A 263 8.95 16.06 75.97
C GLN A 263 8.19 15.72 77.26
N ARG A 264 7.47 14.60 77.29
CA ARG A 264 6.74 14.14 78.48
C ARG A 264 7.68 13.77 79.63
N THR A 265 8.80 13.12 79.34
CA THR A 265 9.78 12.77 80.38
C THR A 265 10.44 14.01 80.99
N ARG A 266 10.79 15.03 80.17
CA ARG A 266 11.31 16.32 80.68
C ARG A 266 10.28 17.12 81.48
N GLY A 267 8.99 17.08 81.10
CA GLY A 267 7.93 17.76 81.82
C GLY A 267 7.73 17.22 83.25
N ASN A 268 7.81 15.91 83.43
CA ASN A 268 7.64 15.27 84.74
C ASN A 268 8.85 15.47 85.67
N SER A 269 10.08 15.56 85.16
CA SER A 269 11.27 15.73 86.02
C SER A 269 11.32 17.09 86.72
N THR A 270 10.77 18.14 86.11
CA THR A 270 10.86 19.52 86.64
C THR A 270 9.82 19.81 87.72
N GLY A 271 8.75 19.01 87.81
CA GLY A 271 7.71 19.15 88.85
C GLY A 271 8.01 18.42 90.16
N ALA A 272 8.98 17.50 90.18
CA ALA A 272 9.25 16.65 91.35
C ALA A 272 10.23 17.26 92.38
N THR A 273 10.85 18.41 92.08
CA THR A 273 11.88 19.03 92.95
C THR A 273 11.40 20.21 93.79
N LEU A 274 10.08 20.45 93.89
CA LEU A 274 9.49 21.56 94.65
C LEU A 274 8.51 21.05 95.74
N ASN A 275 8.98 20.17 96.61
CA ASN A 275 8.39 20.05 97.95
C ASN A 275 9.54 19.83 98.96
N PRO A 276 9.78 20.79 99.87
CA PRO A 276 10.86 20.74 100.86
C PRO A 276 10.66 19.65 101.92
#